data_AF-A0A5R8PBT0-F1
#
_entry.id   AF-A0A5R8PBT0-F1
#
_cell.length_a   1.000
_cell.length_b   1.000
_cell.length_c   1.000
_cell.angle_alpha   90.00
_cell.angle_beta   90.00
_cell.angle_gamma   90.00
#
_symmetry.space_group_name_H-M   'P 1'
#
loop_
_entity.id
_entity.type
_entity.pdbx_description
1 polymer ?
#
loop_
_entity_poly.entity_id
_entity_poly.type
_entity_poly.pdbx_seq_one_letter_code
_entity_poly.pdbx_strand_id
1 'polypeptide(L)'
;MGGFDRSPAGAALAAIHATVRISVAPDSDWAVIGHQMLAPGAGRDAWALARAQISITAPVTDGAPKILGYTLAGYSPDVAEIDIYSLHPDNSLTRNHTQLTWHHNDWRLQLPATPDTNPVAAVAVPPADLIAFTPPR
;
A
#
# COMPACT_ATOMS: atom_id res chain seq x y z
N MET A 1 3.61 -18.78 -11.02
CA MET A 1 3.14 -17.85 -9.98
C MET A 1 3.36 -16.46 -10.54
N GLY A 2 2.29 -15.77 -10.91
CA GLY A 2 2.36 -14.49 -11.61
C GLY A 2 2.52 -13.35 -10.62
N GLY A 3 3.61 -12.59 -10.77
CA GLY A 3 3.70 -11.24 -10.22
C GLY A 3 2.78 -10.30 -10.98
N PHE A 4 2.59 -9.10 -10.46
CA PHE A 4 1.81 -8.07 -11.16
C PHE A 4 2.52 -7.67 -12.46
N ASP A 5 1.76 -7.30 -13.49
CA ASP A 5 2.35 -6.88 -14.75
C ASP A 5 3.25 -5.64 -14.58
N ARG A 6 4.31 -5.59 -15.39
CA ARG A 6 5.20 -4.43 -15.51
C ARG A 6 4.54 -3.30 -16.32
N SER A 7 3.39 -2.86 -15.84
CA SER A 7 2.55 -1.82 -16.42
C SER A 7 2.08 -0.86 -15.31
N PRO A 8 1.60 0.35 -15.64
CA PRO A 8 1.08 1.29 -14.64
C PRO A 8 -0.08 0.70 -13.83
N ALA A 9 -0.99 -0.03 -14.49
CA ALA A 9 -2.12 -0.68 -13.83
C ALA A 9 -1.67 -1.84 -12.93
N GLY A 10 -0.67 -2.61 -13.36
CA GLY A 10 -0.06 -3.67 -12.53
C GLY A 10 0.63 -3.11 -11.29
N ALA A 11 1.36 -2.00 -11.43
CA ALA A 11 1.99 -1.30 -10.32
C ALA A 11 0.97 -0.78 -9.31
N ALA A 12 -0.14 -0.19 -9.78
CA ALA A 12 -1.22 0.29 -8.92
C ALA A 12 -1.88 -0.83 -8.10
N LEU A 13 -2.19 -1.95 -8.76
CA LEU A 13 -2.75 -3.12 -8.08
C LEU A 13 -1.77 -3.71 -7.06
N ALA A 14 -0.48 -3.76 -7.40
CA ALA A 14 0.58 -4.17 -6.49
C ALA A 14 0.67 -3.25 -5.26
N ALA A 15 0.59 -1.93 -5.46
CA ALA A 15 0.63 -0.92 -4.40
C ALA A 15 -0.47 -1.14 -3.37
N ILE A 16 -1.70 -1.29 -3.86
CA ILE A 16 -2.88 -1.50 -3.03
C ILE A 16 -2.80 -2.85 -2.32
N HIS A 17 -2.45 -3.92 -3.05
CA HIS A 17 -2.31 -5.25 -2.49
C HIS A 17 -1.28 -5.27 -1.36
N ALA A 18 -0.09 -4.70 -1.61
CA ALA A 18 0.99 -4.62 -0.64
C ALA A 18 0.56 -3.82 0.60
N THR A 19 0.02 -2.62 0.40
CA THR A 19 -0.40 -1.72 1.48
C THR A 19 -1.44 -2.38 2.41
N VAL A 20 -2.44 -3.05 1.83
CA VAL A 20 -3.45 -3.76 2.62
C VAL A 20 -2.83 -4.94 3.36
N ARG A 21 -2.09 -5.80 2.65
CA ARG A 21 -1.58 -7.06 3.21
C ARG A 21 -0.55 -6.84 4.31
N ILE A 22 0.36 -5.86 4.20
CA ILE A 22 1.32 -5.57 5.27
C ILE A 22 0.64 -4.98 6.51
N SER A 23 -0.53 -4.33 6.35
CA SER A 23 -1.27 -3.71 7.44
C SER A 23 -2.07 -4.72 8.26
N VAL A 24 -2.69 -5.70 7.59
CA VAL A 24 -3.61 -6.66 8.24
C VAL A 24 -3.01 -8.06 8.42
N ALA A 25 -1.75 -8.27 8.00
CA ALA A 25 -1.10 -9.57 8.14
C ALA A 25 -1.15 -10.08 9.58
N PRO A 26 -1.58 -11.33 9.83
CA PRO A 26 -1.60 -11.89 11.17
C PRO A 26 -0.19 -12.17 11.69
N ASP A 27 -0.09 -12.42 13.01
CA ASP A 27 1.19 -12.62 13.71
C ASP A 27 2.03 -13.77 13.13
N SER A 28 1.39 -14.79 12.54
CA SER A 28 2.07 -15.92 11.91
C SER A 28 2.70 -15.59 10.55
N ASP A 29 2.19 -14.59 9.84
CA ASP A 29 2.44 -14.45 8.40
C ASP A 29 3.11 -13.12 8.03
N TRP A 30 3.12 -12.12 8.91
CA TRP A 30 3.60 -10.77 8.60
C TRP A 30 5.05 -10.76 8.11
N ALA A 31 5.92 -11.61 8.66
CA ALA A 31 7.33 -11.68 8.24
C ALA A 31 7.47 -12.16 6.79
N VAL A 32 6.69 -13.18 6.39
CA VAL A 32 6.68 -13.72 5.02
C VAL A 32 6.07 -12.71 4.05
N ILE A 33 4.93 -12.11 4.42
CA ILE A 33 4.25 -11.08 3.62
C ILE A 33 5.18 -9.87 3.41
N GLY A 34 5.83 -9.39 4.47
CA GLY A 34 6.79 -8.30 4.39
C GLY A 34 7.98 -8.66 3.50
N HIS A 35 8.49 -9.90 3.57
CA HIS A 35 9.56 -10.34 2.69
C HIS A 35 9.16 -10.42 1.21
N GLN A 36 7.91 -10.75 0.91
CA GLN A 36 7.42 -10.83 -0.47
C GLN A 36 7.11 -9.45 -1.05
N MET A 37 6.48 -8.58 -0.26
CA MET A 37 5.87 -7.35 -0.75
C MET A 37 6.74 -6.10 -0.58
N LEU A 38 7.70 -6.11 0.34
CA LEU A 38 8.53 -4.94 0.61
C LEU A 38 9.87 -5.03 -0.11
N ALA A 39 10.33 -3.88 -0.59
CA ALA A 39 11.68 -3.73 -1.12
C ALA A 39 12.70 -3.94 0.02
N PRO A 40 13.85 -4.58 -0.24
CA PRO A 40 14.92 -4.67 0.76
C PRO A 40 15.49 -3.28 1.08
N GLY A 41 15.80 -3.02 2.35
CA GLY A 41 16.40 -1.77 2.80
C GLY A 41 15.93 -1.33 4.17
N ALA A 42 16.50 -0.23 4.67
CA ALA A 42 16.28 0.27 6.03
C ALA A 42 14.80 0.55 6.36
N GLY A 43 13.98 0.97 5.39
CA GLY A 43 12.54 1.17 5.61
C GLY A 43 11.78 -0.12 5.89
N ARG A 44 12.17 -1.24 5.26
CA ARG A 44 11.61 -2.56 5.56
C ARG A 44 12.02 -3.03 6.95
N ASP A 45 13.25 -2.77 7.37
CA ASP A 45 13.75 -3.15 8.70
C ASP A 45 13.06 -2.34 9.80
N ALA A 46 12.89 -1.02 9.60
CA ALA A 46 12.14 -0.16 10.50
C ALA A 46 10.67 -0.59 10.62
N TRP A 47 10.03 -0.94 9.49
CA TRP A 47 8.69 -1.51 9.49
C TRP A 47 8.61 -2.83 10.26
N ALA A 48 9.56 -3.74 10.07
CA ALA A 48 9.58 -5.02 10.78
C ALA A 48 9.71 -4.82 12.30
N LEU A 49 10.55 -3.88 12.73
CA LEU A 49 10.71 -3.52 14.14
C LEU A 49 9.41 -2.97 14.74
N ALA A 50 8.74 -2.05 14.03
CA ALA A 50 7.46 -1.49 14.47
C ALA A 50 6.34 -2.55 14.45
N ARG A 51 6.27 -3.38 13.40
CA ARG A 51 5.24 -4.42 13.24
C ARG A 51 5.34 -5.51 14.29
N ALA A 52 6.55 -5.85 14.74
CA ALA A 52 6.79 -6.82 15.81
C ALA A 52 6.22 -6.39 17.17
N GLN A 53 5.92 -5.10 17.37
CA GLN A 53 5.30 -4.58 18.59
C GLN A 53 3.76 -4.63 18.54
N ILE A 54 3.17 -4.99 17.40
CA ILE A 54 1.73 -5.05 17.18
C ILE A 54 1.30 -6.51 17.08
N SER A 55 0.27 -6.91 17.81
CA SER A 55 -0.32 -8.24 17.71
C SER A 55 -1.68 -8.17 17.02
N ILE A 56 -1.85 -8.93 15.95
CA ILE A 56 -3.10 -9.10 15.20
C ILE A 56 -3.45 -10.59 15.21
N THR A 57 -4.38 -10.95 16.09
CA THR A 57 -4.85 -12.34 16.29
C THR A 57 -6.24 -12.60 15.73
N ALA A 58 -6.96 -11.55 15.31
CA ALA A 58 -8.29 -11.65 14.74
C ALA A 58 -8.45 -10.70 13.53
N PRO A 59 -9.25 -11.06 12.51
CA PRO A 59 -9.56 -10.17 11.41
C PRO A 59 -10.25 -8.89 11.91
N VAL A 60 -10.03 -7.78 11.23
CA VAL A 60 -10.81 -6.55 11.45
C VAL A 60 -12.25 -6.82 11.04
N THR A 61 -13.16 -6.86 12.02
CA THR A 61 -14.59 -7.14 11.79
C THR A 61 -15.40 -5.88 11.52
N ASP A 62 -14.92 -4.71 11.95
CA ASP A 62 -15.56 -3.41 11.74
C ASP A 62 -14.50 -2.30 11.70
N GLY A 63 -14.80 -1.19 11.02
CA GLY A 63 -13.96 0.01 10.99
C GLY A 63 -12.85 0.04 9.95
N ALA A 64 -12.78 -0.93 9.02
CA ALA A 64 -11.80 -0.93 7.96
C ALA A 64 -12.09 0.19 6.93
N PRO A 65 -11.08 0.98 6.51
CA PRO A 65 -11.27 2.00 5.48
C PRO A 65 -11.58 1.35 4.13
N LYS A 66 -12.48 1.98 3.37
CA LYS A 66 -12.84 1.58 2.01
C LYS A 66 -11.90 2.25 1.01
N ILE A 67 -11.22 1.47 0.19
CA ILE A 67 -10.40 2.00 -0.90
C ILE A 67 -11.33 2.50 -2.01
N LEU A 68 -11.20 3.77 -2.36
CA LEU A 68 -11.99 4.42 -3.41
C LEU A 68 -11.37 4.27 -4.80
N GLY A 69 -10.04 4.25 -4.88
CA GLY A 69 -9.32 4.27 -6.13
C GLY A 69 -7.87 4.69 -5.95
N TYR A 70 -7.23 5.01 -7.07
CA TYR A 70 -5.85 5.49 -7.08
C TYR A 70 -5.62 6.55 -8.17
N THR A 71 -4.56 7.32 -8.02
CA THR A 71 -3.95 8.11 -9.10
C THR A 71 -2.50 7.69 -9.30
N LEU A 72 -1.99 7.93 -10.51
CA LEU A 72 -0.61 7.64 -10.90
C LEU A 72 0.20 8.95 -10.82
N ALA A 73 0.99 9.10 -9.76
CA ALA A 73 1.85 10.28 -9.59
C ALA A 73 3.08 10.21 -10.50
N GLY A 74 3.60 9.01 -10.76
CA GLY A 74 4.76 8.79 -11.62
C GLY A 74 4.88 7.33 -12.04
N TYR A 75 5.41 7.10 -13.24
CA TYR A 75 5.66 5.74 -13.73
C TYR A 75 6.91 5.66 -14.60
N SER A 76 7.70 4.65 -14.32
CA SER A 76 8.73 4.09 -15.16
C SER A 76 8.68 2.56 -15.06
N PRO A 77 9.32 1.81 -15.96
CA PRO A 77 9.37 0.36 -15.84
C PRO A 77 10.02 -0.12 -14.53
N ASP A 78 10.90 0.65 -13.90
CA ASP A 78 11.63 0.24 -12.69
C ASP A 78 11.06 0.82 -11.39
N VAL A 79 10.31 1.92 -11.48
CA VAL A 79 9.76 2.68 -10.34
C VAL A 79 8.37 3.20 -10.67
N ALA A 80 7.43 3.06 -9.73
CA ALA A 80 6.09 3.63 -9.84
C ALA A 80 5.71 4.37 -8.55
N GLU A 81 4.96 5.46 -8.68
CA GLU A 81 4.44 6.26 -7.58
C GLU A 81 2.91 6.32 -7.69
N ILE A 82 2.24 5.81 -6.66
CA ILE A 82 0.79 5.60 -6.62
C ILE A 82 0.23 6.28 -5.39
N ASP A 83 -0.77 7.13 -5.59
CA ASP A 83 -1.57 7.71 -4.52
C ASP A 83 -2.85 6.90 -4.36
N ILE A 84 -3.02 6.26 -3.20
CA ILE A 84 -4.18 5.43 -2.89
C ILE A 84 -5.16 6.25 -2.04
N TYR A 85 -6.42 6.32 -2.47
CA TYR A 85 -7.45 7.08 -1.78
C TYR A 85 -8.38 6.16 -0.99
N SER A 86 -8.56 6.47 0.30
CA SER A 86 -9.35 5.67 1.23
C SER A 86 -10.35 6.53 1.98
N LEU A 87 -11.59 6.03 2.08
CA LEU A 87 -12.68 6.58 2.88
C LEU A 87 -12.80 5.80 4.19
N HIS A 88 -12.68 6.51 5.31
CA HIS A 88 -12.84 5.95 6.64
C HIS A 88 -14.31 5.96 7.09
N PRO A 89 -14.67 5.15 8.10
CA PRO A 89 -16.04 5.09 8.63
C PRO A 89 -16.57 6.43 9.17
N ASP A 90 -15.68 7.32 9.61
CA ASP A 90 -16.00 8.68 10.06
C ASP A 90 -16.22 9.68 8.91
N ASN A 91 -16.27 9.20 7.67
CA ASN A 91 -16.29 9.95 6.42
C ASN A 91 -15.02 10.79 6.15
N SER A 92 -13.94 10.59 6.89
CA SER A 92 -12.66 11.20 6.56
C SER A 92 -12.02 10.53 5.34
N LEU A 93 -11.39 11.34 4.50
CA LEU A 93 -10.67 10.87 3.32
C LEU A 93 -9.17 10.99 3.55
N THR A 94 -8.44 9.95 3.15
CA THR A 94 -6.98 9.91 3.24
C THR A 94 -6.39 9.54 1.89
N ARG A 95 -5.26 10.17 1.57
CA ARG A 95 -4.37 9.81 0.47
C ARG A 95 -3.12 9.18 1.05
N ASN A 96 -2.83 7.95 0.65
CA ASN A 96 -1.58 7.27 0.97
C ASN A 96 -0.66 7.27 -0.26
N HIS A 97 0.42 8.03 -0.18
CA HIS A 97 1.44 8.10 -1.23
C HIS A 97 2.40 6.92 -1.07
N THR A 98 2.50 6.11 -2.12
CA THR A 98 3.31 4.89 -2.13
C THR A 98 4.27 4.87 -3.30
N GLN A 99 5.49 4.40 -3.07
CA GLN A 99 6.48 4.17 -4.10
C GLN A 99 6.76 2.67 -4.22
N LEU A 100 6.82 2.17 -5.45
CA LEU A 100 7.15 0.79 -5.76
C LEU A 100 8.40 0.72 -6.63
N THR A 101 9.17 -0.33 -6.44
CA THR A 101 10.30 -0.69 -7.30
C THR A 101 10.08 -2.06 -7.94
N TRP A 102 10.45 -2.20 -9.21
CA TRP A 102 10.44 -3.48 -9.90
C TRP A 102 11.66 -4.29 -9.47
N HIS A 103 11.45 -5.44 -8.84
CA HIS A 103 12.52 -6.25 -8.29
C HIS A 103 12.20 -7.75 -8.44
N HIS A 104 13.09 -8.49 -9.11
CA HIS A 104 12.97 -9.93 -9.33
C HIS A 104 11.59 -10.33 -9.89
N ASN A 105 11.18 -9.68 -10.98
CA ASN A 105 9.93 -9.97 -11.69
C ASN A 105 8.62 -9.62 -10.95
N ASP A 106 8.69 -8.79 -9.91
CA ASP A 106 7.50 -8.30 -9.22
C ASP A 106 7.68 -6.86 -8.71
N TRP A 107 6.57 -6.18 -8.47
CA TRP A 107 6.55 -4.87 -7.84
C TRP A 107 6.68 -5.01 -6.32
N ARG A 108 7.59 -4.24 -5.74
CA ARG A 108 7.82 -4.20 -4.28
C ARG A 108 7.61 -2.80 -3.73
N LEU A 109 6.84 -2.71 -2.65
CA LEU A 109 6.59 -1.45 -1.96
C LEU A 109 7.87 -1.00 -1.25
N GLN A 110 8.30 0.22 -1.58
CA GLN A 110 9.40 0.88 -0.93
C GLN A 110 8.86 1.70 0.25
N LEU A 111 9.32 1.35 1.46
CA LEU A 111 9.00 2.11 2.66
C LEU A 111 10.10 3.14 2.92
N PRO A 112 9.75 4.37 3.34
CA PRO A 112 10.73 5.37 3.69
C PRO A 112 11.54 4.92 4.92
N ALA A 113 12.86 5.11 4.87
CA ALA A 113 13.75 4.78 5.99
C ALA A 113 13.65 5.78 7.15
N THR A 114 13.29 7.03 6.85
CA THR A 114 13.02 8.07 7.85
C THR A 114 11.57 8.56 7.73
N PRO A 115 10.85 8.77 8.85
CA PRO A 115 9.46 9.20 8.85
C PRO A 115 9.27 10.69 8.53
N ASP A 116 10.26 11.38 7.97
CA ASP A 116 10.25 12.84 7.77
C ASP A 116 9.11 13.31 6.85
N THR A 117 8.53 12.39 6.06
CA THR A 117 7.30 12.61 5.31
C THR A 117 6.31 11.51 5.67
N ASN A 118 5.19 11.87 6.30
CA ASN A 118 4.10 10.93 6.51
C ASN A 118 3.50 10.57 5.13
N PRO A 119 3.56 9.30 4.70
CA PRO A 119 3.01 8.91 3.39
C PRO A 119 1.49 9.09 3.35
N VAL A 120 0.82 9.14 4.51
CA VAL A 120 -0.62 9.34 4.61
C VAL A 120 -0.94 10.81 4.93
N ALA A 121 -1.78 11.42 4.11
CA ALA A 121 -2.30 12.77 4.30
C ALA A 121 -3.83 12.79 4.25
N ALA A 122 -4.47 13.62 5.08
CA ALA A 122 -5.89 13.88 4.97
C ALA A 122 -6.19 14.74 3.72
N VAL A 123 -7.28 14.43 3.02
CA VAL A 123 -7.72 15.17 1.83
C VAL A 123 -9.20 15.53 1.96
N ALA A 124 -9.61 16.68 1.44
CA ALA A 124 -11.00 17.12 1.54
C ALA A 124 -11.91 16.46 0.50
N VAL A 125 -11.40 16.23 -0.71
CA VAL A 125 -12.15 15.67 -1.86
C VAL A 125 -11.21 14.77 -2.66
N PRO A 126 -11.70 13.66 -3.24
CA PRO A 126 -10.90 12.87 -4.17
C PRO A 126 -10.56 13.68 -5.43
N PRO A 127 -9.42 13.43 -6.07
CA PRO A 127 -9.01 14.18 -7.26
C PRO A 127 -9.89 13.80 -8.46
N ALA A 128 -9.99 14.71 -9.44
CA ALA A 128 -10.87 14.54 -10.59
C ALA A 128 -10.42 13.44 -11.55
N ASP A 129 -9.12 13.13 -11.57
CA ASP A 129 -8.46 12.10 -12.36
C ASP A 129 -8.37 10.74 -11.64
N LEU A 130 -9.10 10.59 -10.52
CA LEU A 130 -9.14 9.34 -9.76
C LEU A 130 -9.60 8.18 -10.64
N ILE A 131 -8.79 7.13 -10.71
CA ILE A 131 -9.20 5.83 -11.25
C ILE A 131 -9.96 5.11 -10.14
N ALA A 132 -11.29 5.24 -10.17
CA ALA A 132 -12.17 4.70 -9.15
C ALA A 132 -12.31 3.18 -9.25
N PHE A 133 -12.30 2.51 -8.09
CA PHE A 133 -12.78 1.13 -7.99
C PHE A 133 -14.29 1.15 -7.88
N THR A 134 -14.95 0.70 -8.94
CA THR A 134 -16.39 0.48 -8.88
C THR A 134 -16.67 -0.59 -7.82
N PRO A 135 -17.52 -0.32 -6.81
CA PRO A 135 -17.90 -1.38 -5.87
C PRO A 135 -18.56 -2.53 -6.65
N PRO A 136 -18.33 -3.79 -6.25
CA PRO A 136 -19.04 -4.92 -6.84
C PRO A 136 -20.55 -4.69 -6.68
N ARG A 137 -21.28 -4.97 -7.76
CA ARG A 137 -22.73 -4.81 -7.85
C ARG A 137 -23.47 -5.89 -7.08
#